data_AF-A0A7V5L4I1-F1
#
_entry.id   AF-A0A7V5L4I1-F1
#
_cell.length_a   1.000
_cell.length_b   1.000
_cell.length_c   1.000
_cell.angle_alpha   90.00
_cell.angle_beta   90.00
_cell.angle_gamma   90.00
#
_symmetry.space_group_name_H-M   'P 1'
#
loop_
_entity.id
_entity.type
_entity.pdbx_description
1 polymer ?
#
loop_
_entity_poly.entity_id
_entity_poly.type
_entity_poly.pdbx_seq_one_letter_code
_entity_poly.pdbx_strand_id
1 'polypeptide(L)'
;MNKINKKNIFWIVFFLIIIAGAGMAYYQKSRTSLSCQIAIAKRTNLKQVVSLTGRVKSNQKINLSFEKSGRISHIYVKNNDYVELGQPLLELDDQDLKIKLSQAKSRAEGNKIALLQARAQLKSQLAKLEKMKKGTRVEKIDLAKTKVSNYQQQLIQTKKDLEATKSKAEADLRNVYITTLSYLPSAVDLGKNTLYQLSDLQINYFNDYSQESLQIIQDKAVAVKLLLGEENAGRWNKKSLSRLHGGASGDVNFAENNPTPQNIDLAVSKTVEALRKIRIVLNETISSSQLPSSEITNLSTERNSLDNKIIILIGQQQAIHVQKENNQLAISTAEIKLTQVQSNLAVAKSELLVNESGYNPEDINSQQAEVEKTRADIKWEEYQIQQAIDDVRYYQNEIQKTILKSPINGIVVDQNDLQIGEMFSAGVSMISIISRNKFKIEAYVSESDINKVKVGDQANITLDAYGDSKIFSAKLVKIDLGETMIEGVASYKTTLEFDSNEAKIKSG
;
A
#
# COMPACT_ATOMS: atom_id res chain seq x y z
N MET A 1 77.12 70.43 -152.92
CA MET A 1 78.02 70.52 -151.74
C MET A 1 77.20 70.90 -150.51
N ASN A 2 77.34 70.09 -149.46
CA ASN A 2 77.10 70.36 -148.02
C ASN A 2 76.31 71.59 -147.58
N LYS A 3 75.33 71.38 -146.67
CA LYS A 3 75.47 71.74 -145.24
C LYS A 3 74.30 71.20 -144.41
N ILE A 4 74.62 70.61 -143.26
CA ILE A 4 73.77 69.80 -142.38
C ILE A 4 72.80 70.65 -141.54
N ASN A 5 71.59 70.11 -141.33
CA ASN A 5 70.41 70.72 -140.70
C ASN A 5 70.51 70.84 -139.16
N LYS A 6 70.14 72.00 -138.59
CA LYS A 6 70.27 72.39 -137.16
C LYS A 6 69.34 71.67 -136.16
N LYS A 7 68.43 70.77 -136.57
CA LYS A 7 67.50 70.06 -135.66
C LYS A 7 68.17 68.97 -134.79
N ASN A 8 69.41 68.56 -135.08
CA ASN A 8 70.09 67.45 -134.39
C ASN A 8 71.03 67.87 -133.24
N ILE A 9 71.26 69.16 -133.00
CA ILE A 9 72.16 69.64 -131.93
C ILE A 9 71.45 69.67 -130.56
N PHE A 10 70.12 69.83 -130.54
CA PHE A 10 69.35 69.92 -129.30
C PHE A 10 69.29 68.59 -128.52
N TRP A 11 69.28 67.45 -129.23
CA TRP A 11 69.21 66.12 -128.60
C TRP A 11 70.55 65.65 -128.01
N ILE A 12 71.69 66.12 -128.53
CA ILE A 12 73.02 65.73 -128.04
C ILE A 12 73.35 66.42 -126.70
N VAL A 13 72.92 67.68 -126.52
CA VAL A 13 73.13 68.41 -125.26
C VAL A 13 72.23 67.88 -124.14
N PHE A 14 71.00 67.45 -124.46
CA PHE A 14 70.07 66.89 -123.48
C PHE A 14 70.55 65.53 -122.92
N PHE A 15 71.16 64.68 -123.75
CA PHE A 15 71.65 63.38 -123.31
C PHE A 15 72.92 63.48 -122.43
N LEU A 16 73.73 64.52 -122.61
CA LEU A 16 74.96 64.75 -121.83
C LEU A 16 74.68 65.19 -120.38
N ILE A 17 73.59 65.94 -120.15
CA ILE A 17 73.20 66.40 -118.80
C ILE A 17 72.60 65.26 -117.96
N ILE A 18 71.88 64.33 -118.59
CA ILE A 18 71.29 63.17 -117.90
C ILE A 18 72.37 62.18 -117.45
N ILE A 19 73.43 62.00 -118.23
CA ILE A 19 74.57 61.14 -117.85
C ILE A 19 75.39 61.76 -116.71
N ALA A 20 75.55 63.09 -116.68
CA ALA A 20 76.21 63.78 -115.57
C ALA A 20 75.41 63.73 -114.26
N GLY A 21 74.08 63.80 -114.32
CA GLY A 21 73.20 63.71 -113.14
C GLY A 21 73.19 62.31 -112.51
N ALA A 22 73.23 61.25 -113.32
CA ALA A 22 73.27 59.87 -112.83
C ALA A 22 74.61 59.53 -112.13
N GLY A 23 75.71 60.16 -112.55
CA GLY A 23 77.03 60.01 -111.91
C GLY A 23 77.11 60.57 -110.48
N MET A 24 76.36 61.63 -110.19
CA MET A 24 76.37 62.28 -108.87
C MET A 24 75.54 61.50 -107.82
N ALA A 25 74.52 60.78 -108.25
CA ALA A 25 73.67 59.98 -107.36
C ALA A 25 74.33 58.67 -106.89
N TYR A 26 75.36 58.16 -107.59
CA TYR A 26 76.02 56.91 -107.20
C TYR A 26 77.19 57.10 -106.22
N TYR A 27 77.73 58.32 -106.09
CA TYR A 27 78.95 58.58 -105.31
C TYR A 27 78.72 58.99 -103.84
N GLN A 28 77.48 59.22 -103.41
CA GLN A 28 77.15 59.55 -102.01
C GLN A 28 76.63 58.36 -101.19
N LYS A 29 76.98 57.14 -101.59
CA LYS A 29 76.73 55.92 -100.80
C LYS A 29 78.02 55.45 -100.12
N SER A 30 78.43 56.10 -99.01
CA SER A 30 78.97 55.47 -97.78
C SER A 30 79.62 56.46 -96.79
N ARG A 31 79.14 56.49 -95.52
CA ARG A 31 79.92 56.27 -94.25
C ARG A 31 79.04 56.44 -92.98
N THR A 32 79.47 55.71 -91.95
CA THR A 32 78.88 55.26 -90.65
C THR A 32 78.71 56.29 -89.51
N SER A 33 77.78 56.03 -88.57
CA SER A 33 77.99 56.04 -87.09
C SER A 33 76.78 55.48 -86.29
N LEU A 34 77.04 54.86 -85.12
CA LEU A 34 76.11 54.12 -84.25
C LEU A 34 75.24 55.02 -83.35
N SER A 35 74.01 54.57 -83.03
CA SER A 35 73.22 55.01 -81.86
C SER A 35 72.51 53.81 -81.23
N CYS A 36 72.75 53.58 -79.93
CA CYS A 36 72.17 52.52 -79.13
C CYS A 36 70.79 52.93 -78.60
N GLN A 37 69.78 52.05 -78.68
CA GLN A 37 68.57 52.16 -77.86
C GLN A 37 68.68 51.18 -76.69
N ILE A 38 68.69 51.71 -75.47
CA ILE A 38 68.62 50.95 -74.23
C ILE A 38 67.15 50.94 -73.79
N ALA A 39 66.51 49.77 -73.71
CA ALA A 39 65.19 49.60 -73.12
C ALA A 39 65.34 49.07 -71.69
N ILE A 40 64.77 49.79 -70.71
CA ILE A 40 64.76 49.39 -69.29
C ILE A 40 63.61 48.39 -69.08
N ALA A 41 63.91 47.15 -68.71
CA ALA A 41 62.90 46.13 -68.45
C ALA A 41 62.11 46.44 -67.16
N LYS A 42 60.80 46.68 -67.27
CA LYS A 42 59.86 46.64 -66.13
C LYS A 42 59.45 45.19 -65.88
N ARG A 43 59.69 44.67 -64.67
CA ARG A 43 59.03 43.44 -64.21
C ARG A 43 57.54 43.72 -64.04
N THR A 44 56.74 43.29 -65.01
CA THR A 44 55.30 43.12 -64.83
C THR A 44 55.06 41.63 -64.60
N ASN A 45 54.17 41.28 -63.66
CA ASN A 45 53.74 39.89 -63.51
C ASN A 45 52.90 39.54 -64.74
N LEU A 46 53.45 38.72 -65.64
CA LEU A 46 52.70 38.05 -66.69
C LEU A 46 51.69 37.11 -66.02
N LYS A 47 50.43 37.54 -65.95
CA LYS A 47 49.33 36.66 -65.56
C LYS A 47 49.12 35.69 -66.71
N GLN A 48 49.50 34.43 -66.52
CA GLN A 48 49.24 33.37 -67.48
C GLN A 48 47.74 33.04 -67.39
N VAL A 49 46.99 33.35 -68.44
CA VAL A 49 45.56 33.07 -68.50
C VAL A 49 45.36 31.80 -69.32
N VAL A 50 44.73 30.81 -68.72
CA VAL A 50 44.27 29.61 -69.43
C VAL A 50 42.81 29.89 -69.83
N SER A 51 42.54 29.95 -71.13
CA SER A 51 41.18 30.12 -71.63
C SER A 51 40.56 28.75 -71.84
N LEU A 52 39.39 28.53 -71.24
CA LEU A 52 38.72 27.24 -71.19
C LEU A 52 37.27 27.42 -71.60
N THR A 53 36.74 26.45 -72.33
CA THR A 53 35.31 26.33 -72.59
C THR A 53 34.73 25.25 -71.68
N GLY A 54 33.58 25.54 -71.09
CA GLY A 54 32.92 24.67 -70.13
C GLY A 54 31.41 24.85 -70.16
N ARG A 55 30.68 23.96 -69.51
CA ARG A 55 29.21 24.01 -69.43
C ARG A 55 28.74 24.27 -68.01
N VAL A 56 27.62 24.97 -67.88
CA VAL A 56 27.01 25.25 -66.57
C VAL A 56 26.14 24.06 -66.16
N LYS A 57 26.47 23.44 -65.03
CA LYS A 57 25.73 22.34 -64.41
C LYS A 57 25.10 22.77 -63.09
N SER A 58 23.88 22.32 -62.83
CA SER A 58 23.31 22.47 -61.49
C SER A 58 23.99 21.55 -60.49
N ASN A 59 24.25 22.05 -59.28
CA ASN A 59 25.05 21.34 -58.28
C ASN A 59 24.36 20.09 -57.72
N GLN A 60 23.02 20.02 -57.66
CA GLN A 60 22.31 18.90 -57.04
C GLN A 60 20.94 18.67 -57.71
N LYS A 61 20.83 17.60 -58.52
CA LYS A 61 19.56 16.99 -58.89
C LYS A 61 19.31 15.85 -57.90
N ILE A 62 18.24 15.96 -57.11
CA ILE A 62 17.83 14.91 -56.18
C ILE A 62 16.59 14.24 -56.74
N ASN A 63 16.69 12.93 -56.93
CA ASN A 63 15.58 12.08 -57.34
C ASN A 63 14.89 11.56 -56.08
N LEU A 64 13.61 11.90 -55.93
CA LEU A 64 12.79 11.55 -54.78
C LEU A 64 11.86 10.40 -55.15
N SER A 65 11.84 9.39 -54.29
CA SER A 65 10.98 8.22 -54.39
C SER A 65 10.36 7.93 -53.03
N PHE A 66 9.19 7.31 -53.02
CA PHE A 66 8.65 6.75 -51.79
C PHE A 66 9.47 5.53 -51.35
N GLU A 67 9.68 5.41 -50.03
CA GLU A 67 10.26 4.22 -49.41
C GLU A 67 9.33 3.00 -49.49
N LYS A 68 8.03 3.24 -49.75
CA LYS A 68 6.99 2.22 -49.79
C LYS A 68 6.16 2.31 -51.06
N SER A 69 5.70 1.14 -51.50
CA SER A 69 4.73 1.02 -52.59
C SER A 69 3.33 1.39 -52.10
N GLY A 70 2.54 2.08 -52.93
CA GLY A 70 1.20 2.51 -52.58
C GLY A 70 0.51 3.26 -53.71
N ARG A 71 -0.76 3.63 -53.50
CA ARG A 71 -1.54 4.43 -54.45
C ARG A 71 -1.40 5.92 -54.15
N ILE A 72 -1.22 6.75 -55.17
CA ILE A 72 -1.18 8.20 -54.99
C ILE A 72 -2.56 8.72 -54.59
N SER A 73 -2.64 9.41 -53.45
CA SER A 73 -3.85 10.07 -52.97
C SER A 73 -3.86 11.54 -53.36
N HIS A 74 -2.76 12.26 -53.13
CA HIS A 74 -2.63 13.69 -53.46
C HIS A 74 -1.31 14.00 -54.16
N ILE A 75 -1.39 14.93 -55.11
CA ILE A 75 -0.25 15.55 -55.79
C ILE A 75 -0.29 17.03 -55.47
N TYR A 76 0.70 17.52 -54.72
CA TYR A 76 0.73 18.90 -54.22
C TYR A 76 1.51 19.87 -55.12
N VAL A 77 2.32 19.35 -56.04
CA VAL A 77 3.25 20.13 -56.86
C VAL A 77 3.13 19.75 -58.34
N LYS A 78 3.44 20.71 -59.21
CA LYS A 78 3.52 20.53 -60.66
C LYS A 78 4.94 20.78 -61.16
N ASN A 79 5.23 20.31 -62.38
CA ASN A 79 6.45 20.69 -63.08
C ASN A 79 6.64 22.21 -63.10
N ASN A 80 7.87 22.66 -62.82
CA ASN A 80 8.30 24.06 -62.72
C ASN A 80 7.80 24.83 -61.47
N ASP A 81 7.19 24.16 -60.48
CA ASP A 81 6.85 24.78 -59.20
C ASP A 81 8.07 24.92 -58.27
N TYR A 82 8.03 25.96 -57.44
CA TYR A 82 8.99 26.20 -56.37
C TYR A 82 8.60 25.43 -55.12
N VAL A 83 9.56 24.75 -54.50
CA VAL A 83 9.35 23.96 -53.29
C VAL A 83 10.38 24.26 -52.21
N GLU A 84 9.91 24.30 -50.96
CA GLU A 84 10.71 24.55 -49.77
C GLU A 84 11.11 23.24 -49.06
N LEU A 85 12.16 23.31 -48.24
CA LEU A 85 12.60 22.23 -47.36
C LEU A 85 11.45 21.76 -46.46
N GLY A 86 11.12 20.47 -46.53
CA GLY A 86 10.05 19.84 -45.75
C GLY A 86 8.66 19.98 -46.37
N GLN A 87 8.50 20.71 -47.48
CA GLN A 87 7.21 20.84 -48.17
C GLN A 87 6.75 19.48 -48.71
N PRO A 88 5.49 19.06 -48.45
CA PRO A 88 4.93 17.84 -49.02
C PRO A 88 4.77 17.99 -50.53
N LEU A 89 5.15 16.96 -51.26
CA LEU A 89 5.14 16.92 -52.73
C LEU A 89 4.07 15.94 -53.22
N LEU A 90 4.06 14.75 -52.64
CA LEU A 90 3.12 13.67 -52.93
C LEU A 90 2.68 13.02 -51.61
N GLU A 91 1.48 12.47 -51.61
CA GLU A 91 0.94 11.65 -50.52
C GLU A 91 0.36 10.35 -51.07
N LEU A 92 0.72 9.23 -50.45
CA LEU A 92 0.10 7.92 -50.70
C LEU A 92 -1.14 7.75 -49.81
N ASP A 93 -2.10 6.94 -50.28
CA ASP A 93 -3.26 6.55 -49.48
C ASP A 93 -2.84 5.84 -48.19
N ASP A 94 -3.22 6.42 -47.05
CA ASP A 94 -2.85 5.99 -45.71
C ASP A 94 -4.06 5.62 -44.84
N GLN A 95 -5.26 5.50 -45.43
CA GLN A 95 -6.50 5.17 -44.70
C GLN A 95 -6.34 3.93 -43.81
N ASP A 96 -5.79 2.84 -44.37
CA ASP A 96 -5.55 1.60 -43.64
C ASP A 96 -4.54 1.79 -42.49
N LEU A 97 -3.51 2.62 -42.68
CA LEU A 97 -2.51 2.92 -41.67
C LEU A 97 -3.10 3.79 -40.55
N LYS A 98 -3.96 4.76 -40.88
CA LYS A 98 -4.69 5.58 -39.91
C LYS A 98 -5.65 4.74 -39.08
N ILE A 99 -6.33 3.76 -39.68
CA ILE A 99 -7.17 2.80 -38.96
C ILE A 99 -6.32 1.96 -38.00
N LYS A 100 -5.19 1.39 -38.47
CA LYS A 100 -4.27 0.62 -37.62
C LYS A 100 -3.67 1.47 -36.48
N LEU A 101 -3.32 2.73 -36.75
CA LEU A 101 -2.88 3.68 -35.73
C LEU A 101 -3.97 3.93 -34.68
N SER A 102 -5.22 4.12 -35.12
CA SER A 102 -6.36 4.32 -34.20
C SER A 102 -6.60 3.08 -33.33
N GLN A 103 -6.49 1.89 -33.91
CA GLN A 103 -6.57 0.61 -33.19
C GLN A 103 -5.42 0.46 -32.19
N ALA A 104 -4.18 0.76 -32.58
CA ALA A 104 -3.01 0.71 -31.70
C ALA A 104 -3.14 1.71 -30.53
N LYS A 105 -3.62 2.93 -30.79
CA LYS A 105 -3.90 3.93 -29.75
C LYS A 105 -4.98 3.45 -28.76
N SER A 106 -6.05 2.86 -29.28
CA SER A 106 -7.14 2.32 -28.46
C SER A 106 -6.65 1.18 -27.57
N ARG A 107 -5.78 0.30 -28.11
CA ARG A 107 -5.12 -0.76 -27.34
C ARG A 107 -4.23 -0.18 -26.25
N ALA A 108 -3.42 0.83 -26.54
CA ALA A 108 -2.56 1.49 -25.56
C ALA A 108 -3.37 2.11 -24.41
N GLU A 109 -4.49 2.76 -24.72
CA GLU A 109 -5.38 3.33 -23.68
C GLU A 109 -6.08 2.23 -22.87
N GLY A 110 -6.51 1.14 -23.51
CA GLY A 110 -7.05 -0.04 -22.83
C GLY A 110 -6.07 -0.64 -21.81
N ASN A 111 -4.82 -0.84 -22.22
CA ASN A 111 -3.76 -1.35 -21.33
C ASN A 111 -3.45 -0.37 -20.19
N LYS A 112 -3.53 0.94 -20.45
CA LYS A 112 -3.36 1.97 -19.40
C LYS A 112 -4.47 1.93 -18.37
N ILE A 113 -5.71 1.68 -18.77
CA ILE A 113 -6.85 1.48 -17.86
C ILE A 113 -6.62 0.20 -17.03
N ALA A 114 -6.17 -0.89 -17.64
CA ALA A 114 -5.82 -2.13 -16.93
C ALA A 114 -4.73 -1.89 -15.87
N LEU A 115 -3.67 -1.15 -16.20
CA LEU A 115 -2.64 -0.73 -15.25
C LEU A 115 -3.21 0.08 -14.08
N LEU A 116 -4.14 1.00 -14.34
CA LEU A 116 -4.80 1.78 -13.27
C LEU A 116 -5.61 0.87 -12.34
N GLN A 117 -6.33 -0.12 -12.89
CA GLN A 117 -7.05 -1.12 -12.10
C GLN A 117 -6.10 -1.97 -11.25
N ALA A 118 -5.00 -2.45 -11.83
CA ALA A 118 -3.98 -3.22 -11.12
C ALA A 118 -3.32 -2.40 -9.99
N ARG A 119 -3.05 -1.11 -10.22
CA ARG A 119 -2.54 -0.19 -9.19
C ARG A 119 -3.55 0.08 -8.07
N ALA A 120 -4.83 0.22 -8.40
CA ALA A 120 -5.89 0.34 -7.41
C ALA A 120 -5.99 -0.93 -6.54
N GLN A 121 -5.88 -2.11 -7.17
CA GLN A 121 -5.84 -3.39 -6.48
C GLN A 121 -4.61 -3.49 -5.56
N LEU A 122 -3.42 -3.12 -6.02
CA LEU A 122 -2.21 -3.08 -5.19
C LEU A 122 -2.39 -2.19 -3.96
N LYS A 123 -2.99 -1.00 -4.13
CA LYS A 123 -3.27 -0.08 -3.02
C LYS A 123 -4.19 -0.74 -1.98
N SER A 124 -5.22 -1.47 -2.42
CA SER A 124 -6.13 -2.22 -1.54
C SER A 124 -5.38 -3.32 -0.77
N GLN A 125 -4.54 -4.11 -1.46
CA GLN A 125 -3.75 -5.18 -0.84
C GLN A 125 -2.72 -4.64 0.16
N LEU A 126 -2.06 -3.53 -0.15
CA LEU A 126 -1.14 -2.85 0.75
C LEU A 126 -1.85 -2.31 2.00
N ALA A 127 -3.03 -1.71 1.85
CA ALA A 127 -3.82 -1.24 2.99
C ALA A 127 -4.28 -2.42 3.88
N LYS A 128 -4.60 -3.57 3.29
CA LYS A 128 -4.93 -4.79 4.02
C LYS A 128 -3.71 -5.35 4.78
N LEU A 129 -2.56 -5.43 4.13
CA LEU A 129 -1.30 -5.84 4.74
C LEU A 129 -0.87 -4.89 5.88
N GLU A 130 -1.04 -3.58 5.70
CA GLU A 130 -0.73 -2.58 6.71
C GLU A 130 -1.65 -2.73 7.94
N LYS A 131 -2.95 -2.98 7.73
CA LYS A 131 -3.89 -3.30 8.81
C LYS A 131 -3.49 -4.57 9.56
N MET A 132 -3.00 -5.59 8.86
CA MET A 132 -2.52 -6.83 9.47
C MET A 132 -1.21 -6.61 10.26
N LYS A 133 -0.24 -5.87 9.69
CA LYS A 133 1.08 -5.58 10.31
C LYS A 133 1.00 -4.63 11.49
N LYS A 134 0.10 -3.64 11.45
CA LYS A 134 -0.16 -2.75 12.59
C LYS A 134 -0.82 -3.49 13.77
N GLY A 135 -1.23 -4.75 13.57
CA GLY A 135 -1.76 -5.62 14.62
C GLY A 135 -3.08 -5.13 15.20
N THR A 136 -3.59 -5.90 16.15
CA THR A 136 -4.65 -5.49 17.06
C THR A 136 -4.22 -4.18 17.72
N ARG A 137 -4.91 -3.07 17.42
CA ARG A 137 -4.76 -1.75 18.05
C ARG A 137 -4.16 -1.90 19.44
N VAL A 138 -2.99 -1.32 19.73
CA VAL A 138 -2.39 -1.35 21.08
C VAL A 138 -3.46 -0.99 22.13
N GLU A 139 -4.38 -0.11 21.77
CA GLU A 139 -5.53 0.28 22.59
C GLU A 139 -6.52 -0.88 22.89
N LYS A 140 -6.71 -1.85 21.98
CA LYS A 140 -7.53 -3.05 22.24
C LYS A 140 -6.84 -4.00 23.22
N ILE A 141 -5.52 -4.17 23.11
CA ILE A 141 -4.73 -4.98 24.07
C ILE A 141 -4.74 -4.28 25.43
N ASP A 142 -4.52 -2.97 25.48
CA ASP A 142 -4.57 -2.18 26.71
C ASP A 142 -5.95 -2.19 27.36
N LEU A 143 -7.02 -2.11 26.56
CA LEU A 143 -8.39 -2.28 27.04
C LEU A 143 -8.61 -3.68 27.62
N ALA A 144 -8.16 -4.73 26.94
CA ALA A 144 -8.27 -6.11 27.42
C ALA A 144 -7.45 -6.33 28.71
N LYS A 145 -6.23 -5.78 28.80
CA LYS A 145 -5.41 -5.76 30.03
C LYS A 145 -6.11 -5.03 31.17
N THR A 146 -6.73 -3.88 30.87
CA THR A 146 -7.51 -3.10 31.85
C THR A 146 -8.71 -3.91 32.36
N LYS A 147 -9.45 -4.59 31.47
CA LYS A 147 -10.53 -5.50 31.87
C LYS A 147 -10.03 -6.62 32.80
N VAL A 148 -8.91 -7.26 32.46
CA VAL A 148 -8.30 -8.31 33.30
C VAL A 148 -7.93 -7.75 34.68
N SER A 149 -7.26 -6.58 34.72
CA SER A 149 -6.91 -5.90 35.97
C SER A 149 -8.14 -5.59 36.83
N ASN A 150 -9.20 -5.06 36.23
CA ASN A 150 -10.46 -4.75 36.93
C ASN A 150 -11.08 -6.02 37.54
N TYR A 151 -11.15 -7.13 36.79
CA TYR A 151 -11.67 -8.38 37.32
C TYR A 151 -10.76 -9.02 38.37
N GLN A 152 -9.43 -8.82 38.30
CA GLN A 152 -8.52 -9.22 39.38
C GLN A 152 -8.79 -8.45 40.67
N GLN A 153 -8.98 -7.14 40.59
CA GLN A 153 -9.35 -6.33 41.75
C GLN A 153 -10.71 -6.74 42.32
N GLN A 154 -11.70 -6.97 41.45
CA GLN A 154 -13.01 -7.45 41.85
C GLN A 154 -12.93 -8.84 42.51
N LEU A 155 -12.05 -9.73 42.04
CA LEU A 155 -11.82 -11.04 42.64
C LEU A 155 -11.26 -10.91 44.06
N ILE A 156 -10.29 -10.01 44.27
CA ILE A 156 -9.72 -9.75 45.60
C ILE A 156 -10.81 -9.26 46.56
N GLN A 157 -11.60 -8.27 46.13
CA GLN A 157 -12.69 -7.72 46.94
C GLN A 157 -13.74 -8.80 47.26
N THR A 158 -14.15 -9.59 46.27
CA THR A 158 -15.17 -10.63 46.44
C THR A 158 -14.70 -11.74 47.38
N LYS A 159 -13.41 -12.10 47.36
CA LYS A 159 -12.82 -13.01 48.35
C LYS A 159 -12.88 -12.45 49.77
N LYS A 160 -12.56 -11.16 49.92
CA LYS A 160 -12.66 -10.47 51.23
C LYS A 160 -14.10 -10.44 51.73
N ASP A 161 -15.07 -10.17 50.85
CA ASP A 161 -16.49 -10.15 51.19
C ASP A 161 -17.02 -11.54 51.59
N LEU A 162 -16.53 -12.62 50.94
CA LEU A 162 -16.83 -13.99 51.32
C LEU A 162 -16.32 -14.30 52.73
N GLU A 163 -15.08 -13.96 53.05
CA GLU A 163 -14.50 -14.17 54.38
C GLU A 163 -15.22 -13.35 55.47
N ALA A 164 -15.61 -12.11 55.16
CA ALA A 164 -16.44 -11.30 56.04
C ALA A 164 -17.83 -11.94 56.28
N THR A 165 -18.43 -12.51 55.24
CA THR A 165 -19.72 -13.21 55.32
C THR A 165 -19.63 -14.45 56.20
N LYS A 166 -18.58 -15.28 56.05
CA LYS A 166 -18.33 -16.44 56.92
C LYS A 166 -18.14 -16.02 58.38
N SER A 167 -17.31 -15.01 58.61
CA SER A 167 -17.04 -14.50 59.97
C SER A 167 -18.32 -13.99 60.65
N LYS A 168 -19.18 -13.29 59.90
CA LYS A 168 -20.47 -12.82 60.37
C LYS A 168 -21.42 -13.99 60.66
N ALA A 169 -21.54 -14.95 59.75
CA ALA A 169 -22.35 -16.15 59.93
C ALA A 169 -21.99 -16.91 61.22
N GLU A 170 -20.69 -17.10 61.47
CA GLU A 170 -20.23 -17.71 62.72
C GLU A 170 -20.60 -16.88 63.96
N ALA A 171 -20.46 -15.55 63.90
CA ALA A 171 -20.82 -14.67 65.01
C ALA A 171 -22.33 -14.73 65.32
N ASP A 172 -23.17 -14.67 64.28
CA ASP A 172 -24.63 -14.74 64.40
C ASP A 172 -25.06 -16.08 65.02
N LEU A 173 -24.45 -17.20 64.58
CA LEU A 173 -24.73 -18.52 65.15
C LEU A 173 -24.25 -18.63 66.60
N ARG A 174 -23.06 -18.11 66.92
CA ARG A 174 -22.55 -18.07 68.31
C ARG A 174 -23.51 -17.31 69.23
N ASN A 175 -24.09 -16.19 68.78
CA ASN A 175 -25.05 -15.42 69.58
C ASN A 175 -26.33 -16.20 69.88
N VAL A 176 -26.84 -16.98 68.92
CA VAL A 176 -27.99 -17.87 69.14
C VAL A 176 -27.65 -18.97 70.14
N TYR A 177 -26.45 -19.56 70.06
CA TYR A 177 -25.99 -20.56 71.04
C TYR A 177 -25.83 -20.00 72.45
N ILE A 178 -25.25 -18.80 72.60
CA ILE A 178 -25.14 -18.10 73.91
C ILE A 178 -26.52 -17.84 74.50
N THR A 179 -27.44 -17.34 73.67
CA THR A 179 -28.83 -17.07 74.06
C THR A 179 -29.49 -18.36 74.53
N THR A 180 -29.35 -19.45 73.78
CA THR A 180 -29.90 -20.76 74.12
C THR A 180 -29.36 -21.28 75.45
N LEU A 181 -28.04 -21.21 75.64
CA LEU A 181 -27.38 -21.65 76.87
C LEU A 181 -27.93 -20.90 78.10
N SER A 182 -28.24 -19.61 77.97
CA SER A 182 -28.80 -18.81 79.09
C SER A 182 -30.18 -19.26 79.57
N TYR A 183 -30.98 -19.95 78.74
CA TYR A 183 -32.30 -20.44 79.12
C TYR A 183 -32.25 -21.77 79.88
N LEU A 184 -31.21 -22.58 79.66
CA LEU A 184 -31.13 -23.96 80.14
C LEU A 184 -31.13 -24.10 81.66
N PRO A 185 -30.34 -23.34 82.45
CA PRO A 185 -30.28 -23.51 83.90
C PRO A 185 -31.66 -23.31 84.54
N SER A 186 -32.35 -22.24 84.16
CA SER A 186 -33.69 -21.94 84.69
C SER A 186 -34.74 -23.00 84.35
N ALA A 187 -34.57 -23.72 83.25
CA ALA A 187 -35.47 -24.78 82.83
C ALA A 187 -35.18 -26.09 83.60
N VAL A 188 -33.90 -26.41 83.82
CA VAL A 188 -33.47 -27.52 84.68
C VAL A 188 -33.92 -27.30 86.12
N ASP A 189 -33.75 -26.09 86.66
CA ASP A 189 -34.15 -25.77 88.04
C ASP A 189 -35.65 -25.91 88.23
N LEU A 190 -36.47 -25.49 87.25
CA LEU A 190 -37.90 -25.73 87.28
C LEU A 190 -38.20 -27.23 87.30
N GLY A 191 -37.60 -28.02 86.40
CA GLY A 191 -37.79 -29.47 86.37
C GLY A 191 -37.39 -30.16 87.69
N LYS A 192 -36.31 -29.70 88.33
CA LYS A 192 -35.87 -30.18 89.65
C LYS A 192 -36.92 -29.90 90.71
N ASN A 193 -37.40 -28.67 90.78
CA ASN A 193 -38.43 -28.26 91.73
C ASN A 193 -39.72 -29.08 91.55
N THR A 194 -40.13 -29.32 90.30
CA THR A 194 -41.29 -30.16 89.99
C THR A 194 -41.10 -31.61 90.44
N LEU A 195 -39.92 -32.20 90.21
CA LEU A 195 -39.63 -33.54 90.72
C LEU A 195 -39.62 -33.61 92.26
N TYR A 196 -39.22 -32.53 92.94
CA TYR A 196 -39.30 -32.46 94.39
C TYR A 196 -40.75 -32.44 94.87
N GLN A 197 -41.61 -31.63 94.25
CA GLN A 197 -43.04 -31.60 94.56
C GLN A 197 -43.72 -32.94 94.29
N LEU A 198 -43.46 -33.55 93.13
CA LEU A 198 -43.95 -34.89 92.80
C LEU A 198 -43.45 -35.96 93.78
N SER A 199 -42.27 -35.77 94.40
CA SER A 199 -41.77 -36.68 95.43
C SER A 199 -42.54 -36.57 96.73
N ASP A 200 -42.81 -35.34 97.17
CA ASP A 200 -43.58 -35.09 98.40
C ASP A 200 -45.02 -35.63 98.23
N LEU A 201 -45.64 -35.38 97.07
CA LEU A 201 -46.98 -35.93 96.76
C LEU A 201 -46.98 -37.45 96.65
N GLN A 202 -45.98 -38.05 96.00
CA GLN A 202 -45.87 -39.50 95.90
C GLN A 202 -45.81 -40.16 97.28
N ILE A 203 -45.04 -39.60 98.22
CA ILE A 203 -44.92 -40.16 99.59
C ILE A 203 -46.22 -40.02 100.37
N ASN A 204 -46.93 -38.89 100.20
CA ASN A 204 -48.13 -38.59 100.97
C ASN A 204 -49.39 -39.30 100.45
N TYR A 205 -49.53 -39.42 99.13
CA TYR A 205 -50.76 -39.90 98.50
C TYR A 205 -50.57 -41.22 97.75
N PHE A 206 -49.39 -41.47 97.16
CA PHE A 206 -49.11 -42.62 96.30
C PHE A 206 -48.06 -43.57 96.89
N ASN A 207 -48.20 -43.92 98.17
CA ASN A 207 -47.24 -44.80 98.86
C ASN A 207 -47.58 -46.28 98.77
N ASP A 208 -48.78 -46.61 98.31
CA ASP A 208 -49.30 -47.97 98.21
C ASP A 208 -48.76 -48.75 97.00
N TYR A 209 -49.35 -49.93 96.75
CA TYR A 209 -49.06 -50.81 95.61
C TYR A 209 -50.22 -50.84 94.61
N SER A 210 -51.05 -49.79 94.57
CA SER A 210 -52.08 -49.65 93.54
C SER A 210 -51.43 -49.50 92.15
N GLN A 211 -52.17 -49.89 91.11
CA GLN A 211 -51.73 -49.74 89.71
C GLN A 211 -51.34 -48.28 89.40
N GLU A 212 -52.15 -47.33 89.89
CA GLU A 212 -51.94 -45.89 89.72
C GLU A 212 -50.65 -45.40 90.40
N SER A 213 -50.45 -45.74 91.68
CA SER A 213 -49.21 -45.39 92.39
C SER A 213 -47.97 -45.99 91.73
N LEU A 214 -48.04 -47.24 91.30
CA LEU A 214 -46.92 -47.90 90.62
C LEU A 214 -46.58 -47.23 89.28
N GLN A 215 -47.58 -46.81 88.51
CA GLN A 215 -47.37 -46.09 87.26
C GLN A 215 -46.66 -44.75 87.50
N ILE A 216 -47.17 -43.93 88.42
CA ILE A 216 -46.57 -42.63 88.78
C ILE A 216 -45.13 -42.82 89.27
N ILE A 217 -44.86 -43.85 90.08
CA ILE A 217 -43.51 -44.15 90.57
C ILE A 217 -42.57 -44.54 89.42
N GLN A 218 -43.03 -45.37 88.49
CA GLN A 218 -42.22 -45.80 87.34
C GLN A 218 -41.91 -44.62 86.42
N ASP A 219 -42.92 -43.82 86.06
CA ASP A 219 -42.73 -42.70 85.16
C ASP A 219 -41.93 -41.56 85.80
N LYS A 220 -42.08 -41.35 87.11
CA LYS A 220 -41.20 -40.49 87.90
C LYS A 220 -39.77 -41.01 87.91
N ALA A 221 -39.53 -42.31 88.03
CA ALA A 221 -38.18 -42.87 87.97
C ALA A 221 -37.51 -42.58 86.62
N VAL A 222 -38.25 -42.68 85.50
CA VAL A 222 -37.75 -42.31 84.17
C VAL A 222 -37.48 -40.81 84.08
N ALA A 223 -38.36 -39.97 84.62
CA ALA A 223 -38.17 -38.52 84.67
C ALA A 223 -36.91 -38.13 85.47
N VAL A 224 -36.68 -38.77 86.61
CA VAL A 224 -35.46 -38.59 87.43
C VAL A 224 -34.23 -39.06 86.65
N LYS A 225 -34.27 -40.20 85.97
CA LYS A 225 -33.16 -40.67 85.13
C LYS A 225 -32.81 -39.65 84.04
N LEU A 226 -33.81 -39.13 83.32
CA LEU A 226 -33.58 -38.18 82.23
C LEU A 226 -33.05 -36.83 82.73
N LEU A 227 -33.60 -36.27 83.82
CA LEU A 227 -33.19 -34.96 84.30
C LEU A 227 -31.93 -35.00 85.18
N LEU A 228 -31.79 -36.03 86.03
CA LEU A 228 -30.81 -36.11 87.12
C LEU A 228 -29.84 -37.28 87.00
N GLY A 229 -30.06 -38.20 86.06
CA GLY A 229 -29.12 -39.29 85.73
C GLY A 229 -29.24 -40.55 86.59
N GLU A 230 -30.15 -40.59 87.56
CA GLU A 230 -30.25 -41.70 88.51
C GLU A 230 -31.38 -42.67 88.15
N GLU A 231 -31.08 -43.97 88.16
CA GLU A 231 -32.07 -45.02 87.90
C GLU A 231 -32.81 -45.45 89.18
N ASN A 232 -33.99 -46.06 89.02
CA ASN A 232 -34.78 -46.62 90.13
C ASN A 232 -35.10 -45.63 91.27
N ALA A 233 -35.10 -44.33 90.97
CA ALA A 233 -35.29 -43.25 91.95
C ALA A 233 -36.76 -42.81 92.12
N GLY A 234 -37.73 -43.62 91.67
CA GLY A 234 -39.16 -43.26 91.70
C GLY A 234 -39.70 -42.96 93.09
N ARG A 235 -39.24 -43.70 94.11
CA ARG A 235 -39.66 -43.50 95.53
C ARG A 235 -38.72 -42.58 96.33
N TRP A 236 -37.74 -41.94 95.68
CA TRP A 236 -36.79 -41.10 96.41
C TRP A 236 -37.42 -39.79 96.84
N ASN A 237 -37.04 -39.32 98.03
CA ASN A 237 -37.50 -38.05 98.59
C ASN A 237 -36.68 -36.86 98.06
N LYS A 238 -37.18 -35.65 98.31
CA LYS A 238 -36.53 -34.39 97.92
C LYS A 238 -35.06 -34.31 98.33
N LYS A 239 -34.71 -34.72 99.56
CA LYS A 239 -33.33 -34.65 100.08
C LYS A 239 -32.38 -35.54 99.28
N SER A 240 -32.79 -36.76 98.92
CA SER A 240 -32.01 -37.64 98.07
C SER A 240 -31.85 -37.09 96.66
N LEU A 241 -32.94 -36.60 96.06
CA LEU A 241 -32.92 -36.05 94.70
C LEU A 241 -32.09 -34.75 94.60
N SER A 242 -32.07 -33.92 95.65
CA SER A 242 -31.30 -32.66 95.67
C SER A 242 -29.79 -32.83 95.57
N ARG A 243 -29.27 -34.04 95.79
CA ARG A 243 -27.83 -34.34 95.69
C ARG A 243 -27.42 -34.78 94.29
N LEU A 244 -28.38 -34.98 93.38
CA LEU A 244 -28.13 -35.48 92.03
C LEU A 244 -27.89 -34.32 91.06
N HIS A 245 -26.89 -34.50 90.19
CA HIS A 245 -26.44 -33.50 89.22
C HIS A 245 -26.14 -34.11 87.84
N GLY A 246 -26.60 -35.35 87.58
CA GLY A 246 -26.42 -36.04 86.30
C GLY A 246 -27.52 -35.74 85.30
N GLY A 247 -27.70 -36.61 84.30
CA GLY A 247 -28.73 -36.47 83.27
C GLY A 247 -28.64 -35.12 82.54
N ALA A 248 -29.78 -34.60 82.09
CA ALA A 248 -29.84 -33.29 81.44
C ALA A 248 -29.29 -32.15 82.32
N SER A 249 -29.43 -32.22 83.65
CA SER A 249 -28.83 -31.23 84.56
C SER A 249 -27.30 -31.23 84.48
N GLY A 250 -26.69 -32.41 84.35
CA GLY A 250 -25.25 -32.56 84.21
C GLY A 250 -24.77 -32.07 82.84
N ASP A 251 -25.51 -32.40 81.78
CA ASP A 251 -25.22 -31.93 80.42
C ASP A 251 -25.28 -30.39 80.33
N VAL A 252 -26.25 -29.75 81.00
CA VAL A 252 -26.34 -28.28 81.07
C VAL A 252 -25.15 -27.69 81.80
N ASN A 253 -24.80 -28.20 82.98
CA ASN A 253 -23.62 -27.73 83.72
C ASN A 253 -22.32 -27.91 82.90
N PHE A 254 -22.21 -29.04 82.20
CA PHE A 254 -21.08 -29.28 81.31
C PHE A 254 -21.03 -28.28 80.15
N ALA A 255 -22.17 -27.96 79.54
CA ALA A 255 -22.29 -26.97 78.47
C ALA A 255 -22.01 -25.53 78.96
N GLU A 256 -22.36 -25.18 80.20
CA GLU A 256 -22.01 -23.88 80.80
C GLU A 256 -20.49 -23.71 80.94
N ASN A 257 -19.79 -24.78 81.35
CA ASN A 257 -18.34 -24.78 81.51
C ASN A 257 -17.60 -24.96 80.18
N ASN A 258 -18.22 -25.60 79.19
CA ASN A 258 -17.64 -25.91 77.88
C ASN A 258 -18.66 -25.62 76.77
N PRO A 259 -18.89 -24.34 76.43
CA PRO A 259 -19.96 -23.91 75.52
C PRO A 259 -19.60 -24.18 74.05
N THR A 260 -19.60 -25.46 73.68
CA THR A 260 -19.48 -25.90 72.29
C THR A 260 -20.87 -26.09 71.66
N PRO A 261 -21.03 -25.87 70.34
CA PRO A 261 -22.30 -26.14 69.65
C PRO A 261 -22.87 -27.53 69.94
N GLN A 262 -22.01 -28.55 69.97
CA GLN A 262 -22.39 -29.93 70.24
C GLN A 262 -22.92 -30.12 71.66
N ASN A 263 -22.24 -29.53 72.66
CA ASN A 263 -22.65 -29.62 74.06
C ASN A 263 -23.98 -28.90 74.30
N ILE A 264 -24.16 -27.72 73.69
CA ILE A 264 -25.40 -26.95 73.83
C ILE A 264 -26.55 -27.68 73.11
N ASP A 265 -26.36 -28.16 71.88
CA ASP A 265 -27.38 -28.93 71.15
C ASP A 265 -27.83 -30.17 71.96
N LEU A 266 -26.88 -30.90 72.55
CA LEU A 266 -27.15 -32.05 73.42
C LEU A 266 -27.91 -31.65 74.69
N ALA A 267 -27.45 -30.62 75.39
CA ALA A 267 -28.04 -30.15 76.64
C ALA A 267 -29.48 -29.68 76.45
N VAL A 268 -29.76 -28.93 75.37
CA VAL A 268 -31.12 -28.49 75.04
C VAL A 268 -32.02 -29.67 74.71
N SER A 269 -31.55 -30.59 73.85
CA SER A 269 -32.33 -31.76 73.44
C SER A 269 -32.74 -32.63 74.64
N LYS A 270 -31.77 -32.98 75.49
CA LYS A 270 -32.01 -33.78 76.70
C LYS A 270 -32.87 -33.05 77.72
N THR A 271 -32.70 -31.73 77.87
CA THR A 271 -33.53 -30.93 78.78
C THR A 271 -34.99 -30.92 78.31
N VAL A 272 -35.25 -30.71 77.01
CA VAL A 272 -36.61 -30.77 76.46
C VAL A 272 -37.24 -32.16 76.66
N GLU A 273 -36.48 -33.23 76.42
CA GLU A 273 -36.93 -34.60 76.65
C GLU A 273 -37.29 -34.85 78.12
N ALA A 274 -36.40 -34.47 79.05
CA ALA A 274 -36.62 -34.60 80.48
C ALA A 274 -37.85 -33.82 80.96
N LEU A 275 -38.00 -32.56 80.55
CA LEU A 275 -39.14 -31.72 80.94
C LEU A 275 -40.45 -32.26 80.34
N ARG A 276 -40.45 -32.77 79.11
CA ARG A 276 -41.63 -33.44 78.52
C ARG A 276 -42.04 -34.66 79.32
N LYS A 277 -41.08 -35.48 79.78
CA LYS A 277 -41.39 -36.63 80.63
C LYS A 277 -41.94 -36.18 81.98
N ILE A 278 -41.34 -35.18 82.64
CA ILE A 278 -41.84 -34.60 83.90
C ILE A 278 -43.29 -34.10 83.73
N ARG A 279 -43.59 -33.42 82.62
CA ARG A 279 -44.95 -32.97 82.31
C ARG A 279 -45.93 -34.12 82.18
N ILE A 280 -45.52 -35.25 81.59
CA ILE A 280 -46.35 -36.46 81.49
C ILE A 280 -46.68 -36.98 82.89
N VAL A 281 -45.66 -37.17 83.74
CA VAL A 281 -45.86 -37.60 85.14
C VAL A 281 -46.80 -36.66 85.89
N LEU A 282 -46.63 -35.36 85.68
CA LEU A 282 -47.42 -34.35 86.34
C LEU A 282 -48.88 -34.36 85.89
N ASN A 283 -49.17 -34.60 84.61
CA ASN A 283 -50.53 -34.79 84.11
C ASN A 283 -51.20 -36.06 84.64
N GLU A 284 -50.45 -37.16 84.70
CA GLU A 284 -50.91 -38.43 85.30
C GLU A 284 -51.26 -38.21 86.77
N THR A 285 -50.39 -37.52 87.51
CA THR A 285 -50.59 -37.17 88.93
C THR A 285 -51.83 -36.29 89.11
N ILE A 286 -51.99 -35.22 88.31
CA ILE A 286 -53.17 -34.33 88.35
C ILE A 286 -54.48 -35.06 88.10
N SER A 287 -54.47 -36.09 87.23
CA SER A 287 -55.67 -36.84 86.86
C SER A 287 -56.10 -37.84 87.94
N SER A 288 -55.33 -37.94 89.03
CA SER A 288 -55.57 -38.90 90.09
C SER A 288 -56.78 -38.57 90.96
N SER A 289 -57.53 -39.60 91.32
CA SER A 289 -58.62 -39.52 92.29
C SER A 289 -58.14 -39.38 93.75
N GLN A 290 -56.85 -39.61 94.02
CA GLN A 290 -56.28 -39.63 95.38
C GLN A 290 -55.85 -38.23 95.88
N LEU A 291 -55.85 -37.20 95.01
CA LEU A 291 -55.34 -35.87 95.33
C LEU A 291 -56.44 -34.88 95.73
N PRO A 292 -56.19 -34.01 96.73
CA PRO A 292 -57.09 -32.91 97.08
C PRO A 292 -57.03 -31.78 96.03
N SER A 293 -58.13 -31.03 95.91
CA SER A 293 -58.27 -29.96 94.89
C SER A 293 -57.23 -28.84 95.00
N SER A 294 -56.68 -28.57 96.18
CA SER A 294 -55.60 -27.60 96.38
C SER A 294 -54.30 -28.04 95.70
N GLU A 295 -53.94 -29.32 95.79
CA GLU A 295 -52.72 -29.86 95.17
C GLU A 295 -52.88 -29.93 93.65
N ILE A 296 -54.07 -30.30 93.17
CA ILE A 296 -54.41 -30.25 91.74
C ILE A 296 -54.21 -28.85 91.16
N THR A 297 -54.61 -27.81 91.91
CA THR A 297 -54.44 -26.41 91.49
C THR A 297 -52.96 -26.01 91.44
N ASN A 298 -52.18 -26.34 92.48
CA ASN A 298 -50.75 -26.06 92.53
C ASN A 298 -49.98 -26.75 91.39
N LEU A 299 -50.24 -28.03 91.17
CA LEU A 299 -49.65 -28.79 90.06
C LEU A 299 -50.05 -28.23 88.71
N SER A 300 -51.30 -27.77 88.55
CA SER A 300 -51.73 -27.14 87.29
C SER A 300 -50.94 -25.86 86.99
N THR A 301 -50.62 -25.05 88.00
CA THR A 301 -49.77 -23.87 87.84
C THR A 301 -48.33 -24.22 87.49
N GLU A 302 -47.79 -25.28 88.12
CA GLU A 302 -46.45 -25.78 87.80
C GLU A 302 -46.38 -26.37 86.38
N ARG A 303 -47.41 -27.11 85.96
CA ARG A 303 -47.57 -27.60 84.59
C ARG A 303 -47.46 -26.47 83.58
N ASN A 304 -48.21 -25.39 83.79
CA ASN A 304 -48.24 -24.25 82.87
C ASN A 304 -46.85 -23.58 82.81
N SER A 305 -46.15 -23.51 83.95
CA SER A 305 -44.77 -23.00 83.99
C SER A 305 -43.80 -23.89 83.21
N LEU A 306 -43.96 -25.21 83.33
CA LEU A 306 -43.17 -26.21 82.62
C LEU A 306 -43.43 -26.19 81.11
N ASP A 307 -44.70 -26.09 80.71
CA ASP A 307 -45.10 -25.93 79.31
C ASP A 307 -44.47 -24.68 78.69
N ASN A 308 -44.48 -23.56 79.40
CA ASN A 308 -43.83 -22.33 78.95
C ASN A 308 -42.31 -22.54 78.73
N LYS A 309 -41.61 -23.23 79.63
CA LYS A 309 -40.17 -23.53 79.46
C LYS A 309 -39.91 -24.47 78.28
N ILE A 310 -40.73 -25.51 78.10
CA ILE A 310 -40.63 -26.44 76.97
C ILE A 310 -40.80 -25.68 75.65
N ILE A 311 -41.81 -24.80 75.56
CA ILE A 311 -42.07 -23.98 74.37
C ILE A 311 -40.86 -23.08 74.07
N ILE A 312 -40.30 -22.40 75.08
CA ILE A 312 -39.11 -21.55 74.90
C ILE A 312 -37.93 -22.36 74.36
N LEU A 313 -37.62 -23.51 74.96
CA LEU A 313 -36.48 -24.33 74.53
C LEU A 313 -36.66 -24.90 73.12
N ILE A 314 -37.86 -25.35 72.76
CA ILE A 314 -38.18 -25.76 71.38
C ILE A 314 -37.99 -24.58 70.41
N GLY A 315 -38.44 -23.38 70.81
CA GLY A 315 -38.21 -22.15 70.05
C GLY A 315 -36.72 -21.86 69.84
N GLN A 316 -35.88 -22.08 70.85
CA GLN A 316 -34.42 -21.93 70.73
C GLN A 316 -33.80 -23.00 69.82
N GLN A 317 -34.25 -24.26 69.88
CA GLN A 317 -33.81 -25.30 68.93
C GLN A 317 -34.12 -24.91 67.49
N GLN A 318 -35.33 -24.39 67.25
CA GLN A 318 -35.72 -23.89 65.93
C GLN A 318 -34.89 -22.67 65.51
N ALA A 319 -34.59 -21.76 66.43
CA ALA A 319 -33.74 -20.59 66.14
C ALA A 319 -32.31 -21.01 65.71
N ILE A 320 -31.72 -22.01 66.37
CA ILE A 320 -30.42 -22.59 65.95
C ILE A 320 -30.52 -23.15 64.53
N HIS A 321 -31.55 -23.95 64.25
CA HIS A 321 -31.76 -24.54 62.93
C HIS A 321 -31.87 -23.47 61.83
N VAL A 322 -32.78 -22.51 62.02
CA VAL A 322 -33.01 -21.40 61.08
C VAL A 322 -31.75 -20.58 60.88
N GLN A 323 -30.96 -20.32 61.93
CA GLN A 323 -29.72 -19.58 61.79
C GLN A 323 -28.67 -20.36 61.00
N LYS A 324 -28.56 -21.69 61.18
CA LYS A 324 -27.68 -22.55 60.37
C LYS A 324 -28.07 -22.48 58.88
N GLU A 325 -29.35 -22.55 58.57
CA GLU A 325 -29.85 -22.43 57.19
C GLU A 325 -29.58 -21.04 56.59
N ASN A 326 -29.85 -19.97 57.33
CA ASN A 326 -29.58 -18.59 56.91
C ASN A 326 -28.09 -18.37 56.61
N ASN A 327 -27.22 -18.90 57.46
CA ASN A 327 -25.78 -18.84 57.28
C ASN A 327 -25.34 -19.59 56.02
N GLN A 328 -25.85 -20.82 55.82
CA GLN A 328 -25.54 -21.62 54.64
C GLN A 328 -25.97 -20.91 53.35
N LEU A 329 -27.16 -20.31 53.35
CA LEU A 329 -27.67 -19.53 52.22
C LEU A 329 -26.80 -18.29 51.94
N ALA A 330 -26.41 -17.56 52.97
CA ALA A 330 -25.55 -16.38 52.84
C ALA A 330 -24.17 -16.73 52.28
N ILE A 331 -23.54 -17.81 52.77
CA ILE A 331 -22.25 -18.32 52.29
C ILE A 331 -22.37 -18.79 50.84
N SER A 332 -23.37 -19.61 50.52
CA SER A 332 -23.62 -20.10 49.16
C SER A 332 -23.81 -18.94 48.15
N THR A 333 -24.57 -17.92 48.54
CA THR A 333 -24.76 -16.71 47.71
C THR A 333 -23.44 -15.96 47.47
N ALA A 334 -22.56 -15.88 48.47
CA ALA A 334 -21.25 -15.26 48.32
C ALA A 334 -20.30 -16.11 47.45
N GLU A 335 -20.35 -17.44 47.55
CA GLU A 335 -19.59 -18.37 46.71
C GLU A 335 -20.02 -18.33 45.24
N ILE A 336 -21.32 -18.20 44.97
CA ILE A 336 -21.85 -17.98 43.62
C ILE A 336 -21.27 -16.69 43.03
N LYS A 337 -21.25 -15.59 43.79
CA LYS A 337 -20.63 -14.33 43.35
C LYS A 337 -19.14 -14.49 43.04
N LEU A 338 -18.40 -15.21 43.89
CA LEU A 338 -16.99 -15.50 43.67
C LEU A 338 -16.79 -16.28 42.36
N THR A 339 -17.59 -17.32 42.13
CA THR A 339 -17.55 -18.14 40.93
C THR A 339 -17.84 -17.32 39.67
N GLN A 340 -18.83 -16.43 39.72
CA GLN A 340 -19.15 -15.52 38.60
C GLN A 340 -17.97 -14.61 38.26
N VAL A 341 -17.31 -14.01 39.26
CA VAL A 341 -16.14 -13.14 39.05
C VAL A 341 -14.95 -13.94 38.49
N GLN A 342 -14.74 -15.17 38.96
CA GLN A 342 -13.70 -16.06 38.41
C GLN A 342 -13.97 -16.41 36.94
N SER A 343 -15.22 -16.72 36.58
CA SER A 343 -15.62 -16.97 35.19
C SER A 343 -15.39 -15.74 34.31
N ASN A 344 -15.83 -14.56 34.76
CA ASN A 344 -15.61 -13.30 34.04
C ASN A 344 -14.13 -12.99 33.84
N LEU A 345 -13.29 -13.25 34.85
CA LEU A 345 -11.84 -13.11 34.75
C LEU A 345 -11.23 -14.09 33.73
N ALA A 346 -11.70 -15.35 33.71
CA ALA A 346 -11.24 -16.34 32.75
C ALA A 346 -11.57 -15.90 31.31
N VAL A 347 -12.81 -15.45 31.06
CA VAL A 347 -13.22 -14.90 29.76
C VAL A 347 -12.36 -13.71 29.36
N ALA A 348 -12.13 -12.76 30.27
CA ALA A 348 -11.29 -11.59 29.98
C ALA A 348 -9.83 -11.96 29.65
N LYS A 349 -9.28 -13.00 30.30
CA LYS A 349 -7.94 -13.53 29.98
C LYS A 349 -7.90 -14.20 28.61
N SER A 350 -8.94 -14.97 28.26
CA SER A 350 -9.07 -15.57 26.93
C SER A 350 -9.20 -14.49 25.84
N GLU A 351 -9.99 -13.44 26.07
CA GLU A 351 -10.07 -12.27 25.17
C GLU A 351 -8.69 -11.61 24.97
N LEU A 352 -7.93 -11.42 26.06
CA LEU A 352 -6.58 -10.86 25.99
C LEU A 352 -5.65 -11.75 25.15
N LEU A 353 -5.64 -13.06 25.39
CA LEU A 353 -4.81 -14.01 24.65
C LEU A 353 -5.12 -13.99 23.15
N VAL A 354 -6.41 -13.97 22.78
CA VAL A 354 -6.83 -13.85 21.37
C VAL A 354 -6.35 -12.54 20.76
N ASN A 355 -6.44 -11.42 21.50
CA ASN A 355 -5.98 -10.12 21.03
C ASN A 355 -4.45 -10.02 20.93
N GLU A 356 -3.72 -10.68 21.82
CA GLU A 356 -2.25 -10.78 21.81
C GLU A 356 -1.74 -11.69 20.68
N SER A 357 -2.50 -12.73 20.33
CA SER A 357 -2.12 -13.68 19.27
C SER A 357 -2.23 -13.10 17.85
N GLY A 358 -3.02 -12.02 17.66
CA GLY A 358 -3.03 -11.25 16.40
C GLY A 358 -3.35 -12.07 15.14
N TYR A 359 -2.80 -11.64 14.00
CA TYR A 359 -2.72 -12.43 12.76
C TYR A 359 -1.44 -13.27 12.80
N ASN A 360 -1.52 -14.53 12.41
CA ASN A 360 -0.39 -15.46 12.45
C ASN A 360 0.67 -15.04 11.41
N PRO A 361 1.97 -15.34 11.61
CA PRO A 361 3.01 -15.08 10.60
C PRO A 361 2.68 -15.64 9.21
N GLU A 362 1.99 -16.78 9.15
CA GLU A 362 1.50 -17.41 7.93
C GLU A 362 0.49 -16.52 7.18
N ASP A 363 -0.44 -15.86 7.87
CA ASP A 363 -1.44 -14.98 7.26
C ASP A 363 -0.77 -13.72 6.66
N ILE A 364 0.21 -13.16 7.38
CA ILE A 364 0.99 -12.01 6.92
C ILE A 364 1.81 -12.40 5.69
N ASN A 365 2.46 -13.57 5.70
CA ASN A 365 3.23 -14.07 4.57
C ASN A 365 2.35 -14.36 3.35
N SER A 366 1.18 -14.96 3.55
CA SER A 366 0.19 -15.18 2.48
C SER A 366 -0.27 -13.86 1.86
N GLN A 367 -0.60 -12.87 2.68
CA GLN A 367 -1.01 -11.55 2.20
C GLN A 367 0.15 -10.80 1.52
N GLN A 368 1.38 -10.99 2.00
CA GLN A 368 2.57 -10.43 1.36
C GLN A 368 2.86 -11.08 0.00
N ALA A 369 2.61 -12.38 -0.15
CA ALA A 369 2.68 -13.06 -1.44
C ALA A 369 1.64 -12.52 -2.44
N GLU A 370 0.42 -12.20 -2.00
CA GLU A 370 -0.59 -11.60 -2.88
C GLU A 370 -0.20 -10.17 -3.34
N VAL A 371 0.48 -9.41 -2.47
CA VAL A 371 1.06 -8.11 -2.84
C VAL A 371 2.14 -8.27 -3.92
N GLU A 372 3.04 -9.24 -3.77
CA GLU A 372 4.09 -9.51 -4.76
C GLU A 372 3.51 -10.01 -6.09
N LYS A 373 2.49 -10.86 -6.05
CA LYS A 373 1.74 -11.26 -7.25
C LYS A 373 1.13 -10.05 -7.97
N THR A 374 0.44 -9.17 -7.24
CA THR A 374 -0.16 -7.96 -7.85
C THR A 374 0.91 -7.01 -8.40
N ARG A 375 2.10 -6.93 -7.78
CA ARG A 375 3.24 -6.17 -8.32
C ARG A 375 3.76 -6.77 -9.62
N ALA A 376 3.81 -8.09 -9.73
CA ALA A 376 4.16 -8.78 -10.97
C ALA A 376 3.14 -8.49 -12.07
N ASP A 377 1.84 -8.48 -11.74
CA ASP A 377 0.76 -8.12 -12.68
C ASP A 377 0.91 -6.68 -13.20
N ILE A 378 1.20 -5.71 -12.32
CA ILE A 378 1.48 -4.33 -12.72
C ILE A 378 2.65 -4.26 -13.70
N LYS A 379 3.73 -4.98 -13.41
CA LYS A 379 4.91 -5.00 -14.28
C LYS A 379 4.57 -5.61 -15.64
N TRP A 380 3.73 -6.65 -15.66
CA TRP A 380 3.23 -7.24 -16.90
C TRP A 380 2.39 -6.23 -17.71
N GLU A 381 1.49 -5.49 -17.07
CA GLU A 381 0.70 -4.43 -17.73
C GLU A 381 1.57 -3.30 -18.26
N GLU A 382 2.63 -2.91 -17.53
CA GLU A 382 3.60 -1.91 -18.01
C GLU A 382 4.31 -2.36 -19.29
N TYR A 383 4.66 -3.66 -19.40
CA TYR A 383 5.20 -4.22 -20.65
C TYR A 383 4.17 -4.20 -21.79
N GLN A 384 2.90 -4.52 -21.52
CA GLN A 384 1.84 -4.47 -22.53
C GLN A 384 1.58 -3.04 -23.04
N ILE A 385 1.63 -2.04 -22.15
CA ILE A 385 1.56 -0.63 -22.54
C ILE A 385 2.75 -0.26 -23.42
N GLN A 386 3.96 -0.66 -23.02
CA GLN A 386 5.16 -0.35 -23.80
C GLN A 386 5.07 -0.93 -25.21
N GLN A 387 4.64 -2.18 -25.34
CA GLN A 387 4.40 -2.83 -26.64
C GLN A 387 3.37 -2.05 -27.48
N ALA A 388 2.25 -1.66 -26.88
CA ALA A 388 1.22 -0.90 -27.59
C ALA A 388 1.70 0.52 -28.00
N ILE A 389 2.55 1.16 -27.19
CA ILE A 389 3.19 2.44 -27.55
C ILE A 389 4.16 2.26 -28.73
N ASP A 390 4.91 1.16 -28.75
CA ASP A 390 5.81 0.86 -29.86
C ASP A 390 5.03 0.58 -31.16
N ASP A 391 3.87 -0.07 -31.10
CA ASP A 391 2.94 -0.20 -32.23
C ASP A 391 2.43 1.17 -32.72
N VAL A 392 2.05 2.06 -31.80
CA VAL A 392 1.64 3.43 -32.14
C VAL A 392 2.77 4.18 -32.84
N ARG A 393 4.00 4.10 -32.30
CA ARG A 393 5.18 4.74 -32.90
C ARG A 393 5.48 4.16 -34.28
N TYR A 394 5.37 2.85 -34.43
CA TYR A 394 5.57 2.16 -35.70
C TYR A 394 4.61 2.69 -36.76
N TYR A 395 3.28 2.68 -36.49
CA TYR A 395 2.30 3.16 -37.46
C TYR A 395 2.38 4.67 -37.72
N GLN A 396 2.79 5.48 -36.72
CA GLN A 396 3.08 6.90 -36.93
C GLN A 396 4.22 7.11 -37.92
N ASN A 397 5.34 6.38 -37.75
CA ASN A 397 6.46 6.44 -38.68
C ASN A 397 6.06 5.97 -40.07
N GLU A 398 5.21 4.94 -40.13
CA GLU A 398 4.72 4.38 -41.37
C GLU A 398 3.83 5.36 -42.15
N ILE A 399 2.98 6.12 -41.46
CA ILE A 399 2.21 7.24 -42.04
C ILE A 399 3.14 8.38 -42.44
N GLN A 400 4.18 8.70 -41.66
CA GLN A 400 5.13 9.74 -42.08
C GLN A 400 5.84 9.38 -43.39
N LYS A 401 6.08 8.09 -43.64
CA LYS A 401 6.66 7.59 -44.89
C LYS A 401 5.70 7.59 -46.08
N THR A 402 4.39 7.80 -45.89
CA THR A 402 3.44 7.99 -47.00
C THR A 402 3.47 9.40 -47.58
N ILE A 403 4.20 10.33 -46.95
CA ILE A 403 4.32 11.72 -47.40
C ILE A 403 5.73 11.94 -47.94
N LEU A 404 5.85 12.16 -49.24
CA LEU A 404 7.11 12.50 -49.87
C LEU A 404 7.35 14.00 -49.70
N LYS A 405 8.37 14.36 -48.93
CA LYS A 405 8.72 15.76 -48.67
C LYS A 405 10.00 16.16 -49.41
N SER A 406 10.12 17.44 -49.73
CA SER A 406 11.36 17.95 -50.31
C SER A 406 12.50 18.02 -49.28
N PRO A 407 13.69 17.47 -49.55
CA PRO A 407 14.85 17.58 -48.67
C PRO A 407 15.67 18.86 -48.91
N ILE A 408 15.29 19.71 -49.88
CA ILE A 408 15.99 20.95 -50.25
C ILE A 408 15.01 22.03 -50.73
N ASN A 409 15.45 23.29 -50.72
CA ASN A 409 14.76 24.34 -51.48
C ASN A 409 15.15 24.23 -52.96
N GLY A 410 14.18 24.19 -53.88
CA GLY A 410 14.47 23.98 -55.29
C GLY A 410 13.27 24.15 -56.24
N ILE A 411 13.49 23.77 -57.49
CA ILE A 411 12.46 23.75 -58.54
C ILE A 411 12.21 22.29 -58.93
N VAL A 412 10.95 21.92 -59.12
CA VAL A 412 10.56 20.61 -59.68
C VAL A 412 10.86 20.60 -61.18
N VAL A 413 11.80 19.76 -61.60
CA VAL A 413 12.28 19.72 -62.99
C VAL A 413 11.79 18.50 -63.74
N ASP A 414 11.47 17.44 -63.01
CA ASP A 414 10.94 16.21 -63.58
C ASP A 414 9.87 15.66 -62.65
N GLN A 415 8.66 15.54 -63.16
CA GLN A 415 7.54 14.86 -62.57
C GLN A 415 7.13 13.88 -63.66
N ASN A 416 7.42 12.59 -63.44
CA ASN A 416 6.88 11.54 -64.29
C ASN A 416 5.35 11.72 -64.38
N ASP A 417 4.66 11.23 -65.40
CA ASP A 417 3.21 11.47 -65.60
C ASP A 417 2.35 10.84 -64.48
N LEU A 418 2.35 11.43 -63.28
CA LEU A 418 1.73 10.90 -62.07
C LEU A 418 0.21 11.14 -62.13
N GLN A 419 -0.58 10.09 -61.92
CA GLN A 419 -2.03 10.20 -61.80
C GLN A 419 -2.52 9.81 -60.39
N ILE A 420 -3.53 10.54 -59.89
CA ILE A 420 -4.21 10.18 -58.65
C ILE A 420 -4.86 8.80 -58.83
N GLY A 421 -4.62 7.90 -57.89
CA GLY A 421 -5.11 6.52 -57.92
C GLY A 421 -4.17 5.50 -58.56
N GLU A 422 -3.09 5.93 -59.19
CA GLU A 422 -2.07 5.06 -59.79
C GLU A 422 -1.21 4.38 -58.71
N MET A 423 -0.83 3.12 -58.95
CA MET A 423 -0.04 2.31 -58.02
C MET A 423 1.46 2.42 -58.34
N PHE A 424 2.26 2.78 -57.34
CA PHE A 424 3.72 2.91 -57.49
C PHE A 424 4.47 1.89 -56.64
N SER A 425 5.64 1.49 -57.14
CA SER A 425 6.59 0.64 -56.42
C SER A 425 7.64 1.49 -55.69
N ALA A 426 8.02 1.06 -54.49
CA ALA A 426 9.09 1.68 -53.72
C ALA A 426 10.39 1.82 -54.53
N GLY A 427 11.09 2.94 -54.36
CA GLY A 427 12.40 3.19 -54.98
C GLY A 427 12.37 3.69 -56.43
N VAL A 428 11.20 3.76 -57.08
CA VAL A 428 11.07 4.42 -58.40
C VAL A 428 11.09 5.94 -58.20
N SER A 429 12.03 6.63 -58.85
CA SER A 429 12.12 8.09 -58.83
C SER A 429 10.85 8.70 -59.43
N MET A 430 10.13 9.52 -58.67
CA MET A 430 8.88 10.16 -59.10
C MET A 430 9.03 11.65 -59.33
N ILE A 431 9.82 12.33 -58.48
CA ILE A 431 10.04 13.77 -58.58
C ILE A 431 11.54 14.04 -58.55
N SER A 432 12.02 14.83 -59.50
CA SER A 432 13.37 15.38 -59.45
C SER A 432 13.35 16.84 -59.07
N ILE A 433 14.06 17.18 -58.01
CA ILE A 433 14.25 18.57 -57.58
C ILE A 433 15.66 19.01 -57.90
N ILE A 434 15.78 20.19 -58.49
CA ILE A 434 17.05 20.84 -58.72
C ILE A 434 17.20 22.00 -57.75
N SER A 435 18.30 22.01 -56.99
CA SER A 435 18.62 23.12 -56.08
C SER A 435 18.88 24.42 -56.85
N ARG A 436 18.38 25.55 -56.31
CA ARG A 436 18.57 26.88 -56.91
C ARG A 436 19.91 27.53 -56.55
N ASN A 437 20.58 27.05 -55.50
CA ASN A 437 21.50 27.90 -54.75
C ASN A 437 22.98 27.78 -55.12
N LYS A 438 23.36 26.92 -56.09
CA LYS A 438 24.75 26.77 -56.54
C LYS A 438 24.78 26.20 -57.96
N PHE A 439 25.03 27.01 -58.98
CA PHE A 439 25.46 26.49 -60.28
C PHE A 439 26.98 26.30 -60.26
N LYS A 440 27.44 25.24 -60.90
CA LYS A 440 28.87 24.93 -61.07
C LYS A 440 29.19 24.93 -62.55
N ILE A 441 30.43 25.23 -62.89
CA ILE A 441 30.92 25.13 -64.27
C ILE A 441 31.86 23.95 -64.34
N GLU A 442 31.54 23.03 -65.24
CA GLU A 442 32.42 21.93 -65.61
C GLU A 442 33.21 22.37 -66.85
N ALA A 443 34.51 22.61 -66.66
CA ALA A 443 35.44 22.93 -67.73
C ALA A 443 36.53 21.86 -67.78
N TYR A 444 37.02 21.56 -68.97
CA TYR A 444 38.09 20.59 -69.16
C TYR A 444 39.38 21.31 -69.47
N VAL A 445 40.39 21.08 -68.63
CA VAL A 445 41.72 21.67 -68.78
C VAL A 445 42.65 20.62 -69.35
N SER A 446 43.30 20.93 -70.46
CA SER A 446 44.28 20.04 -71.09
C SER A 446 45.44 19.70 -70.13
N GLU A 447 46.06 18.53 -70.29
CA GLU A 447 47.23 18.12 -69.51
C GLU A 447 48.40 19.11 -69.60
N SER A 448 48.57 19.79 -70.72
CA SER A 448 49.60 20.83 -70.91
C SER A 448 49.33 22.10 -70.08
N ASP A 449 48.08 22.35 -69.70
CA ASP A 449 47.67 23.55 -68.96
C ASP A 449 47.27 23.27 -67.51
N ILE A 450 47.03 22.01 -67.12
CA ILE A 450 46.57 21.65 -65.76
C ILE A 450 47.56 22.05 -64.66
N ASN A 451 48.87 21.99 -64.95
CA ASN A 451 49.92 22.40 -64.01
C ASN A 451 49.92 23.91 -63.71
N LYS A 452 49.19 24.70 -64.49
CA LYS A 452 49.13 26.17 -64.37
C LYS A 452 47.95 26.64 -63.51
N VAL A 453 47.02 25.75 -63.15
CA VAL A 453 45.82 26.07 -62.37
C VAL A 453 45.81 25.32 -61.03
N LYS A 454 45.34 25.98 -59.98
CA LYS A 454 45.23 25.41 -58.62
C LYS A 454 43.83 25.61 -58.06
N VAL A 455 43.39 24.65 -57.24
CA VAL A 455 42.15 24.79 -56.48
C VAL A 455 42.25 26.06 -55.64
N GLY A 456 41.30 26.98 -55.85
CA GLY A 456 41.23 28.28 -55.21
C GLY A 456 41.47 29.46 -56.15
N ASP A 457 41.97 29.22 -57.37
CA ASP A 457 42.21 30.28 -58.35
C ASP A 457 40.90 30.95 -58.78
N GLN A 458 40.97 32.27 -59.01
CA GLN A 458 39.85 33.05 -59.53
C GLN A 458 39.81 32.97 -61.05
N ALA A 459 38.61 32.75 -61.57
CA ALA A 459 38.30 32.70 -62.99
C ALA A 459 37.29 33.79 -63.33
N ASN A 460 37.53 34.45 -64.47
CA ASN A 460 36.58 35.34 -65.10
C ASN A 460 35.84 34.57 -66.18
N ILE A 461 34.52 34.58 -66.12
CA ILE A 461 33.67 33.73 -66.94
C ILE A 461 32.73 34.61 -67.74
N THR A 462 32.69 34.41 -69.05
CA THR A 462 31.65 34.94 -69.92
C THR A 462 30.67 33.81 -70.23
N LEU A 463 29.39 34.14 -70.30
CA LEU A 463 28.32 33.21 -70.68
C LEU A 463 27.72 33.70 -71.98
N ASP A 464 27.62 32.83 -72.98
CA ASP A 464 27.10 33.17 -74.31
C ASP A 464 25.74 33.89 -74.26
N ALA A 465 24.87 33.50 -73.31
CA ALA A 465 23.55 34.08 -73.10
C ALA A 465 23.55 35.55 -72.61
N TYR A 466 24.68 36.06 -72.11
CA TYR A 466 24.83 37.42 -71.59
C TYR A 466 25.79 38.29 -72.42
N GLY A 467 26.43 37.72 -73.45
CA GLY A 467 27.43 38.37 -74.28
C GLY A 467 28.73 38.72 -73.55
N ASP A 468 29.76 39.12 -74.32
CA ASP A 468 31.13 39.34 -73.81
C ASP A 468 31.28 40.50 -72.83
N SER A 469 30.24 41.32 -72.68
CA SER A 469 30.23 42.50 -71.81
C SER A 469 30.03 42.18 -70.32
N LYS A 470 29.48 41.00 -69.99
CA LYS A 470 29.20 40.61 -68.60
C LYS A 470 30.15 39.50 -68.15
N ILE A 471 31.04 39.84 -67.22
CA ILE A 471 31.99 38.91 -66.61
C ILE A 471 31.45 38.45 -65.26
N PHE A 472 31.37 37.13 -65.07
CA PHE A 472 31.05 36.49 -63.81
C PHE A 472 32.34 36.01 -63.14
N SER A 473 32.50 36.30 -61.84
CA SER A 473 33.61 35.78 -61.06
C SER A 473 33.27 34.39 -60.51
N ALA A 474 34.19 33.46 -60.67
CA ALA A 474 34.09 32.12 -60.12
C ALA A 474 35.42 31.69 -59.53
N LYS A 475 35.37 30.68 -58.67
CA LYS A 475 36.53 30.08 -58.03
C LYS A 475 36.65 28.63 -58.43
N LEU A 476 37.86 28.18 -58.74
CA LEU A 476 38.13 26.77 -58.97
C LEU A 476 38.02 25.99 -57.66
N VAL A 477 37.02 25.12 -57.52
CA VAL A 477 36.74 24.41 -56.25
C VAL A 477 37.24 22.96 -56.28
N LYS A 478 37.30 22.35 -57.46
CA LYS A 478 37.75 20.96 -57.61
C LYS A 478 38.47 20.73 -58.93
N ILE A 479 39.53 19.93 -58.88
CA ILE A 479 40.17 19.32 -60.05
C ILE A 479 40.04 17.81 -59.85
N ASP A 480 39.39 17.11 -60.77
CA ASP A 480 39.30 15.65 -60.73
C ASP A 480 40.62 15.03 -61.18
N LEU A 481 41.10 14.01 -60.46
CA LEU A 481 42.38 13.36 -60.73
C LEU A 481 42.32 12.39 -61.92
N GLY A 482 41.13 11.99 -62.36
CA GLY A 482 40.94 11.09 -63.50
C GLY A 482 41.02 11.85 -64.82
N GLU A 483 41.87 11.36 -65.74
CA GLU A 483 41.94 11.89 -67.11
C GLU A 483 40.67 11.54 -67.91
N THR A 484 40.26 12.46 -68.78
CA THR A 484 39.18 12.26 -69.77
C THR A 484 39.70 12.66 -71.14
N MET A 485 39.60 11.75 -72.12
CA MET A 485 40.01 12.03 -73.50
C MET A 485 38.91 12.82 -74.23
N ILE A 486 39.20 14.07 -74.61
CA ILE A 486 38.31 14.90 -75.42
C ILE A 486 39.02 15.17 -76.74
N GLU A 487 38.43 14.70 -77.84
CA GLU A 487 38.99 14.86 -79.20
C GLU A 487 40.46 14.36 -79.32
N GLY A 488 40.82 13.32 -78.56
CA GLY A 488 42.16 12.74 -78.57
C GLY A 488 43.19 13.43 -77.66
N VAL A 489 42.78 14.43 -76.87
CA VAL A 489 43.64 15.15 -75.92
C VAL A 489 43.25 14.79 -74.48
N ALA A 490 44.24 14.37 -73.67
CA ALA A 490 44.06 14.13 -72.25
C ALA A 490 43.71 15.44 -71.53
N SER A 491 42.52 15.46 -70.93
CA SER A 491 41.98 16.63 -70.23
C SER A 491 41.49 16.26 -68.84
N TYR A 492 41.69 17.15 -67.88
CA TYR A 492 41.25 17.00 -66.50
C TYR A 492 39.98 17.80 -66.29
N LYS A 493 38.97 17.16 -65.70
CA LYS A 493 37.72 17.82 -65.37
C LYS A 493 37.94 18.77 -64.19
N THR A 494 37.64 20.04 -64.40
CA THR A 494 37.71 21.10 -63.39
C THR A 494 36.33 21.65 -63.09
N THR A 495 36.04 21.87 -61.82
CA THR A 495 34.75 22.36 -61.34
C THR A 495 34.93 23.73 -60.70
N LEU A 496 34.31 24.74 -61.30
CA LEU A 496 34.30 26.11 -60.78
C LEU A 496 32.94 26.41 -60.14
N GLU A 497 32.93 27.20 -59.07
CA GLU A 497 31.73 27.68 -58.37
C GLU A 497 31.66 29.21 -58.49
N PHE A 498 30.50 29.76 -58.82
CA PHE A 498 30.33 31.21 -58.91
C PHE A 498 30.45 31.86 -57.52
N ASP A 499 31.10 33.02 -57.45
CA ASP A 499 31.27 33.77 -56.19
C ASP A 499 29.95 34.45 -55.74
N SER A 500 29.00 34.69 -56.65
CA SER A 500 27.72 35.36 -56.37
C SER A 500 26.51 34.63 -56.93
N ASN A 501 25.44 34.51 -56.13
CA ASN A 501 24.14 33.92 -56.52
C ASN A 501 23.25 34.91 -57.29
N GLU A 502 23.71 35.43 -58.43
CA GLU A 502 22.84 36.24 -59.30
C GLU A 502 21.77 35.36 -59.97
N ALA A 503 20.50 35.65 -59.69
CA ALA A 503 19.36 34.73 -59.82
C ALA A 503 18.85 34.43 -61.26
N LYS A 504 19.70 34.41 -62.30
CA LYS A 504 19.27 34.12 -63.68
C LYS A 504 20.20 33.23 -64.50
N ILE A 505 21.15 32.53 -63.88
CA ILE A 505 21.96 31.51 -64.57
C ILE A 505 21.10 30.24 -64.75
N LYS A 506 21.13 29.64 -65.95
CA LYS A 506 20.43 28.36 -66.25
C LYS A 506 21.46 27.29 -66.56
N SER A 507 21.11 26.02 -66.29
CA SER A 507 21.93 24.88 -66.70
C SER A 507 21.84 24.71 -68.22
N GLY A 508 22.97 24.45 -68.89
CA GLY A 508 23.08 24.31 -70.34
C GLY A 508 24.53 24.34 -70.77
#